data_AF-A0A969SNU9-F1
#
_entry.id   AF-A0A969SNU9-F1
#
_cell.length_a   1.000
_cell.length_b   1.000
_cell.length_c   1.000
_cell.angle_alpha   90.00
_cell.angle_beta   90.00
_cell.angle_gamma   90.00
#
_symmetry.space_group_name_H-M   'P 1'
#
loop_
_entity.id
_entity.type
_entity.pdbx_description
1 polymer ?
#
loop_
_entity_poly.entity_id
_entity_poly.type
_entity_poly.pdbx_seq_one_letter_code
_entity_poly.pdbx_strand_id
1 'polypeptide(L)'
;MSANEVLNLSILNEKIKKGNITEIAVYLNLHNLTIDGNKIVPKDRKQYEKHVEFWEKRQYVRKILLNSLYGCILNSASRFYDHRIGQSVTLTGRCITRHMISEINQNLTGKYDHLGDAIIYGDTDSVHANSIINTTLGQIAVEDLFHSAPIKWQDGEKEYAVDERVQVATFDPDDNIDKFEQINYIYRHRVNKEAWRITDEDGNEIIITEDHSVMIERNGEIIAVKPTEILEDDLLIGVNDA
;
A
#
# COMPACT_ATOMS: atom_id res chain seq x y z
N MET A 1 31.15 -30.54 18.18
CA MET A 1 29.97 -29.64 18.25
C MET A 1 29.13 -29.90 17.02
N SER A 2 28.31 -30.94 17.05
CA SER A 2 27.42 -31.31 15.95
C SER A 2 26.06 -31.66 16.51
N ALA A 3 25.02 -31.41 15.70
CA ALA A 3 23.59 -31.60 15.96
C ALA A 3 22.84 -30.33 16.43
N ASN A 4 22.75 -29.34 15.55
CA ASN A 4 21.48 -28.61 15.40
C ASN A 4 20.49 -29.61 14.76
N GLU A 5 19.98 -30.56 15.55
CA GLU A 5 18.79 -31.29 15.15
C GLU A 5 17.64 -30.30 15.07
N VAL A 6 16.96 -30.30 13.92
CA VAL A 6 15.75 -29.50 13.69
C VAL A 6 14.78 -29.78 14.83
N LEU A 7 14.27 -28.72 15.47
CA LEU A 7 13.28 -28.84 16.54
C LEU A 7 12.11 -29.71 16.05
N ASN A 8 11.90 -30.87 16.67
CA ASN A 8 10.84 -31.79 16.29
C ASN A 8 9.65 -31.65 17.26
N LEU A 9 8.64 -30.91 16.81
CA LEU A 9 7.44 -30.63 17.61
C LEU A 9 6.66 -31.90 17.99
N SER A 10 6.73 -32.96 17.18
CA SER A 10 6.05 -34.23 17.49
C SER A 10 6.66 -34.92 18.72
N ILE A 11 7.99 -34.92 18.83
CA ILE A 11 8.71 -35.50 19.99
C ILE A 11 8.42 -34.70 21.26
N LEU A 12 8.42 -33.36 21.15
CA LEU A 12 8.07 -32.49 22.26
C LEU A 12 6.63 -32.73 22.74
N ASN A 13 5.67 -32.83 21.83
CA ASN A 13 4.27 -33.11 22.15
C ASN A 13 4.07 -34.48 22.81
N GLU A 14 4.82 -35.51 22.39
CA GLU A 14 4.77 -36.83 23.03
C GLU A 14 5.29 -36.78 24.47
N LYS A 15 6.37 -36.03 24.72
CA LYS A 15 6.94 -35.83 26.06
C LYS A 15 6.00 -35.04 26.97
N ILE A 16 5.31 -34.03 26.44
CA ILE A 16 4.26 -33.28 27.15
C ILE A 16 3.12 -34.21 27.57
N LYS A 17 2.63 -35.08 26.67
CA LYS A 17 1.56 -36.05 26.96
C LYS A 17 1.93 -37.06 28.05
N LYS A 18 3.21 -37.44 28.13
CA LYS A 18 3.73 -38.35 29.18
C LYS A 18 3.91 -37.68 30.55
N GLY A 19 3.80 -36.35 30.65
CA GLY A 19 3.88 -35.61 31.91
C GLY A 19 5.27 -35.61 32.58
N ASN A 20 6.33 -36.02 31.87
CA ASN A 20 7.68 -36.09 32.43
C ASN A 20 8.40 -34.73 32.32
N ILE A 21 8.29 -33.91 33.37
CA ILE A 21 8.84 -32.56 33.45
C ILE A 21 10.37 -32.54 33.21
N THR A 22 11.08 -33.54 33.71
CA THR A 22 12.55 -33.63 33.60
C THR A 22 12.99 -33.82 32.15
N GLU A 23 12.30 -34.70 31.42
CA GLU A 23 12.58 -34.92 29.99
C GLU A 23 12.26 -33.69 29.13
N ILE A 24 11.20 -32.96 29.47
CA ILE A 24 10.84 -31.71 28.78
C ILE A 24 11.92 -30.66 29.03
N ALA A 25 12.36 -30.48 30.26
CA ALA A 25 13.42 -29.52 30.61
C ALA A 25 14.75 -29.84 29.91
N VAL A 26 15.14 -31.13 29.84
CA VAL A 26 16.32 -31.58 29.12
C VAL A 26 16.20 -31.30 27.62
N TYR A 27 15.04 -31.59 27.03
CA TYR A 27 14.77 -31.35 25.61
C TYR A 27 14.81 -29.86 25.26
N LEU A 28 14.18 -29.00 26.07
CA LEU A 28 14.23 -27.55 25.88
C LEU A 28 15.67 -27.01 26.01
N ASN A 29 16.44 -27.50 26.99
CA ASN A 29 17.84 -27.13 27.14
C ASN A 29 18.69 -27.50 25.93
N LEU A 30 18.52 -28.71 25.38
CA LEU A 30 19.21 -29.18 24.17
C LEU A 30 18.97 -28.26 22.98
N HIS A 31 17.77 -27.71 22.85
CA HIS A 31 17.38 -26.82 21.76
C HIS A 31 17.50 -25.32 22.10
N ASN A 32 18.20 -24.95 23.18
CA ASN A 32 18.36 -23.56 23.61
C ASN A 32 17.04 -22.81 23.89
N LEU A 33 16.03 -23.54 24.37
CA LEU A 33 14.72 -23.02 24.76
C LEU A 33 14.57 -23.00 26.28
N THR A 34 13.68 -22.12 26.76
CA THR A 34 13.28 -21.98 28.16
C THR A 34 11.78 -21.69 28.23
N ILE A 35 11.19 -21.87 29.40
CA ILE A 35 9.79 -21.54 29.66
C ILE A 35 9.75 -20.16 30.31
N ASP A 36 8.97 -19.24 29.74
CA ASP A 36 8.67 -17.92 30.30
C ASP A 36 7.14 -17.78 30.41
N GLY A 37 6.64 -17.91 31.63
CA GLY A 37 5.20 -18.06 31.90
C GLY A 37 4.60 -19.30 31.22
N ASN A 38 3.62 -19.07 30.33
CA ASN A 38 2.96 -20.14 29.55
C ASN A 38 3.55 -20.30 28.14
N LYS A 39 4.71 -19.71 27.85
CA LYS A 39 5.33 -19.72 26.51
C LYS A 39 6.70 -20.39 26.53
N ILE A 40 7.00 -21.13 25.48
CA ILE A 40 8.35 -21.64 25.20
C ILE A 40 9.08 -20.56 24.39
N VAL A 41 10.18 -20.04 24.93
CA VAL A 41 10.96 -18.96 24.33
C VAL A 41 12.43 -19.34 24.21
N PRO A 42 13.19 -18.73 23.29
CA PRO A 42 14.63 -18.96 23.24
C PRO A 42 15.36 -18.41 24.48
N LYS A 43 16.38 -19.13 24.93
CA LYS A 43 17.23 -18.71 26.05
C LYS A 43 18.00 -17.43 25.75
N ASP A 44 18.58 -17.33 24.55
CA ASP A 44 19.33 -16.14 24.13
C ASP A 44 18.47 -15.23 23.26
N ARG A 45 17.51 -14.57 23.89
CA ARG A 45 16.58 -13.67 23.19
C ARG A 45 17.30 -12.59 22.37
N LYS A 46 18.43 -12.07 22.86
CA LYS A 46 19.23 -11.05 22.16
C LYS A 46 19.85 -11.56 20.88
N GLN A 47 20.31 -12.81 20.86
CA GLN A 47 20.82 -13.43 19.63
C GLN A 47 19.71 -13.54 18.57
N TYR A 48 18.52 -14.01 18.97
CA TYR A 48 17.39 -14.15 18.04
C TYR A 48 16.87 -12.80 17.55
N GLU A 49 16.81 -11.77 18.41
CA GLU A 49 16.46 -10.40 17.99
C GLU A 49 17.40 -9.89 16.89
N LYS A 50 18.72 -10.10 17.03
CA LYS A 50 19.70 -9.77 15.98
C LYS A 50 19.48 -10.55 14.69
N HIS A 51 19.10 -11.83 14.78
CA HIS A 51 18.79 -12.64 13.60
C HIS A 51 17.52 -12.15 12.90
N VAL A 52 16.46 -11.83 13.64
CA VAL A 52 15.23 -11.27 13.07
C VAL A 52 15.55 -9.98 12.33
N GLU A 53 16.24 -9.05 12.99
CA GLU A 53 16.63 -7.77 12.39
C GLU A 53 17.48 -7.97 11.11
N PHE A 54 18.43 -8.91 11.14
CA PHE A 54 19.25 -9.24 9.97
C PHE A 54 18.41 -9.78 8.80
N TRP A 55 17.49 -10.70 9.08
CA TRP A 55 16.65 -11.32 8.04
C TRP A 55 15.61 -10.35 7.48
N GLU A 56 15.02 -9.50 8.32
CA GLU A 56 14.13 -8.41 7.91
C GLU A 56 14.87 -7.42 6.99
N LYS A 57 16.05 -6.96 7.39
CA LYS A 57 16.90 -6.09 6.54
C LYS A 57 17.23 -6.76 5.22
N ARG A 58 17.58 -8.05 5.24
CA ARG A 58 17.89 -8.81 4.02
C ARG A 58 16.68 -8.95 3.10
N GLN A 59 15.49 -9.22 3.65
CA GLN A 59 14.24 -9.26 2.89
C GLN A 59 13.96 -7.88 2.27
N TYR A 60 14.11 -6.81 3.05
CA TYR A 60 13.87 -5.44 2.60
C TYR A 60 14.79 -5.05 1.44
N VAL A 61 16.09 -5.32 1.55
CA VAL A 61 17.06 -5.07 0.47
C VAL A 61 16.69 -5.87 -0.79
N ARG A 62 16.27 -7.13 -0.64
CA ARG A 62 15.83 -7.95 -1.78
C ARG A 62 14.58 -7.38 -2.45
N LYS A 63 13.61 -6.87 -1.66
CA LYS A 63 12.41 -6.22 -2.18
C LYS A 63 12.79 -5.00 -3.02
N ILE A 64 13.68 -4.14 -2.52
CA ILE A 64 14.19 -2.98 -3.27
C ILE A 64 14.82 -3.43 -4.58
N LEU A 65 15.76 -4.39 -4.52
CA LEU A 65 16.46 -4.86 -5.72
C LEU A 65 15.52 -5.44 -6.77
N LEU A 66 14.47 -6.16 -6.36
CA LEU A 66 13.47 -6.69 -7.28
C LEU A 66 12.65 -5.57 -7.94
N ASN A 67 12.22 -4.57 -7.17
CA ASN A 67 11.50 -3.43 -7.71
C ASN A 67 12.39 -2.58 -8.64
N SER A 68 13.66 -2.37 -8.29
CA SER A 68 14.62 -1.66 -9.13
C SER A 68 14.93 -2.42 -10.42
N LEU A 69 15.04 -3.75 -10.37
CA LEU A 69 15.20 -4.57 -11.57
C LEU A 69 13.99 -4.43 -12.50
N TYR A 70 12.77 -4.48 -11.95
CA TYR A 70 11.55 -4.23 -12.71
C TYR A 70 11.56 -2.83 -13.35
N GLY A 71 11.97 -1.78 -12.63
CA GLY A 71 12.14 -0.45 -13.22
C GLY A 71 13.18 -0.41 -14.34
N CYS A 72 14.31 -1.10 -14.17
CA CYS A 72 15.38 -1.14 -15.17
C CYS A 72 14.95 -1.79 -16.49
N ILE A 73 14.16 -2.86 -16.46
CA ILE A 73 13.66 -3.51 -17.70
C ILE A 73 12.54 -2.72 -18.39
N LEU A 74 11.96 -1.73 -17.71
CA LEU A 74 10.94 -0.84 -18.26
C LEU A 74 11.48 0.54 -18.63
N ASN A 75 12.76 0.80 -18.40
CA ASN A 75 13.41 2.04 -18.82
C ASN A 75 13.87 1.93 -20.28
N SER A 76 13.43 2.84 -21.16
CA SER A 76 13.76 2.86 -22.60
C SER A 76 15.25 2.98 -22.90
N ALA A 77 16.04 3.58 -21.98
CA ALA A 77 17.49 3.66 -22.09
C ALA A 77 18.21 2.35 -21.72
N SER A 78 17.50 1.37 -21.14
CA SER A 78 18.07 0.08 -20.78
C SER A 78 18.26 -0.81 -22.00
N ARG A 79 19.40 -1.50 -22.07
CA ARG A 79 19.67 -2.49 -23.12
C ARG A 79 18.63 -3.63 -23.16
N PHE A 80 17.99 -3.90 -22.02
CA PHE A 80 16.99 -4.95 -21.87
C PHE A 80 15.56 -4.40 -21.80
N TYR A 81 15.34 -3.19 -22.30
CA TYR A 81 14.02 -2.57 -22.33
C TYR A 81 12.99 -3.42 -23.09
N ASP A 82 11.87 -3.72 -22.43
CA ASP A 82 10.71 -4.33 -23.07
C ASP A 82 9.40 -3.89 -22.39
N HIS A 83 8.70 -2.93 -23.02
CA HIS A 83 7.42 -2.41 -22.53
C HIS A 83 6.33 -3.48 -22.34
N ARG A 84 6.41 -4.60 -23.08
CA ARG A 84 5.42 -5.68 -23.00
C ARG A 84 5.44 -6.36 -21.63
N ILE A 85 6.60 -6.39 -20.97
CA ILE A 85 6.73 -6.94 -19.62
C ILE A 85 5.92 -6.10 -18.63
N GLY A 86 6.03 -4.77 -18.73
CA GLY A 86 5.28 -3.84 -17.89
C GLY A 86 3.78 -4.00 -18.10
N GLN A 87 3.34 -3.99 -19.37
CA GLN A 87 1.94 -4.22 -19.72
C GLN A 87 1.40 -5.56 -19.21
N SER A 88 2.17 -6.64 -19.38
CA SER A 88 1.79 -7.98 -18.91
C SER A 88 1.60 -8.04 -17.40
N VAL A 89 2.55 -7.47 -16.63
CA VAL A 89 2.45 -7.39 -15.17
C VAL A 89 1.23 -6.58 -14.74
N THR A 90 1.01 -5.40 -15.35
CA THR A 90 -0.11 -4.52 -15.01
C THR A 90 -1.47 -5.15 -15.34
N LEU A 91 -1.61 -5.78 -16.52
CA LEU A 91 -2.83 -6.48 -16.92
C LEU A 91 -3.12 -7.67 -16.01
N THR A 92 -2.09 -8.46 -15.69
CA THR A 92 -2.22 -9.61 -14.79
C THR A 92 -2.62 -9.15 -13.39
N GLY A 93 -1.99 -8.10 -12.86
CA GLY A 93 -2.36 -7.49 -11.58
C GLY A 93 -3.82 -7.06 -11.55
N ARG A 94 -4.29 -6.34 -12.59
CA ARG A 94 -5.71 -5.94 -12.71
C ARG A 94 -6.66 -7.14 -12.76
N CYS A 95 -6.33 -8.18 -13.52
CA CYS A 95 -7.16 -9.39 -13.57
C CYS A 95 -7.26 -10.09 -12.21
N ILE A 96 -6.14 -10.22 -11.49
CA ILE A 96 -6.11 -10.84 -10.16
C ILE A 96 -6.93 -10.00 -9.17
N THR A 97 -6.76 -8.67 -9.16
CA THR A 97 -7.53 -7.76 -8.31
C THR A 97 -9.03 -7.89 -8.59
N ARG A 98 -9.45 -7.82 -9.85
CA ARG A 98 -10.87 -7.99 -10.22
C ARG A 98 -11.42 -9.34 -9.78
N HIS A 99 -10.65 -10.43 -9.95
CA HIS A 99 -11.05 -11.76 -9.49
C HIS A 99 -11.21 -11.82 -7.98
N MET A 100 -10.26 -11.29 -7.21
CA MET A 100 -10.35 -11.24 -5.74
C MET A 100 -11.58 -10.43 -5.30
N ILE A 101 -11.85 -9.31 -5.96
CA ILE A 101 -13.02 -8.48 -5.66
C ILE A 101 -14.32 -9.24 -5.96
N SER A 102 -14.42 -9.85 -7.15
CA SER A 102 -15.57 -10.67 -7.54
C SER A 102 -15.84 -11.83 -6.59
N GLU A 103 -14.80 -12.52 -6.11
CA GLU A 103 -14.93 -13.61 -5.14
C GLU A 103 -15.46 -13.12 -3.80
N ILE A 104 -14.91 -12.01 -3.28
CA ILE A 104 -15.40 -11.42 -2.03
C ILE A 104 -16.87 -11.00 -2.19
N ASN A 105 -17.20 -10.40 -3.33
CA ASN A 105 -18.59 -10.04 -3.63
C ASN A 105 -19.49 -11.26 -3.73
N GLN A 106 -19.07 -12.34 -4.38
CA GLN A 106 -19.85 -13.56 -4.45
C GLN A 106 -20.12 -14.16 -3.07
N ASN A 107 -19.11 -14.18 -2.19
CA ASN A 107 -19.25 -14.74 -0.86
C ASN A 107 -20.21 -13.92 0.03
N LEU A 108 -20.32 -12.60 -0.19
CA LEU A 108 -21.15 -11.72 0.62
C LEU A 108 -22.54 -11.45 0.04
N THR A 109 -22.63 -11.26 -1.28
CA THR A 109 -23.87 -10.85 -1.99
C THR A 109 -24.44 -11.96 -2.88
N GLY A 110 -23.71 -13.07 -3.05
CA GLY A 110 -24.11 -14.20 -3.91
C GLY A 110 -23.84 -13.98 -5.41
N LYS A 111 -23.27 -12.83 -5.80
CA LYS A 111 -22.98 -12.48 -7.20
C LYS A 111 -21.48 -12.37 -7.47
N TYR A 112 -20.97 -13.10 -8.45
CA TYR A 112 -19.60 -12.94 -8.90
C TYR A 112 -19.50 -11.72 -9.81
N ASP A 113 -19.19 -10.58 -9.21
CA ASP A 113 -19.06 -9.30 -9.91
C ASP A 113 -18.03 -8.42 -9.20
N HIS A 114 -17.07 -7.92 -9.95
CA HIS A 114 -16.02 -7.04 -9.42
C HIS A 114 -16.49 -5.60 -9.22
N LEU A 115 -17.65 -5.24 -9.76
CA LEU A 115 -18.33 -3.96 -9.54
C LEU A 115 -19.47 -4.08 -8.51
N GLY A 116 -19.54 -5.22 -7.81
CA GLY A 116 -20.62 -5.48 -6.87
C GLY A 116 -20.46 -4.76 -5.53
N ASP A 117 -21.55 -4.78 -4.75
CA ASP A 117 -21.74 -3.95 -3.56
C ASP A 117 -20.77 -4.24 -2.39
N ALA A 118 -20.05 -5.37 -2.42
CA ALA A 118 -19.23 -5.82 -1.29
C ALA A 118 -17.93 -5.02 -1.09
N ILE A 119 -17.33 -4.52 -2.16
CA ILE A 119 -16.07 -3.79 -2.11
C ILE A 119 -16.27 -2.47 -2.84
N ILE A 120 -16.33 -1.41 -2.04
CA ILE A 120 -16.66 -0.06 -2.52
C ILE A 120 -15.39 0.72 -2.90
N TYR A 121 -14.19 0.19 -2.58
CA TYR A 121 -12.92 0.84 -2.91
C TYR A 121 -11.73 -0.15 -2.95
N GLY A 122 -10.79 0.09 -3.87
CA GLY A 122 -9.49 -0.59 -3.98
C GLY A 122 -8.37 0.42 -4.33
N ASP A 123 -7.33 0.45 -3.51
CA ASP A 123 -6.17 1.38 -3.38
C ASP A 123 -5.39 1.75 -4.67
N THR A 124 -4.54 2.81 -4.81
CA THR A 124 -3.97 3.90 -3.95
C THR A 124 -3.94 5.21 -4.77
N ASP A 125 -4.11 6.40 -4.19
CA ASP A 125 -3.00 7.32 -3.87
C ASP A 125 -3.48 8.34 -2.84
N SER A 126 -2.62 8.70 -1.87
CA SER A 126 -2.96 9.71 -0.88
C SER A 126 -2.74 11.10 -1.46
N VAL A 127 -3.80 11.89 -1.56
CA VAL A 127 -3.73 13.29 -1.99
C VAL A 127 -3.27 14.19 -0.84
N HIS A 128 -2.61 15.31 -1.17
CA HIS A 128 -2.25 16.30 -0.16
C HIS A 128 -3.52 16.98 0.40
N ALA A 129 -3.42 17.49 1.62
CA ALA A 129 -4.52 18.14 2.32
C ALA A 129 -5.18 19.27 1.48
N ASN A 130 -4.35 20.01 0.75
CA ASN A 130 -4.78 21.13 -0.10
C ASN A 130 -5.32 20.73 -1.48
N SER A 131 -5.37 19.43 -1.83
CA SER A 131 -5.89 19.01 -3.13
C SER A 131 -7.34 19.47 -3.28
N ILE A 132 -7.63 20.13 -4.40
CA ILE A 132 -8.96 20.67 -4.70
C ILE A 132 -9.80 19.57 -5.35
N ILE A 133 -11.02 19.38 -4.85
CA ILE A 133 -12.01 18.46 -5.42
C ILE A 133 -13.27 19.22 -5.81
N ASN A 134 -13.89 18.80 -6.91
CA ASN A 134 -15.18 19.32 -7.36
C ASN A 134 -16.31 18.64 -6.56
N THR A 135 -17.10 19.43 -5.85
CA THR A 135 -18.21 18.94 -5.03
C THR A 135 -19.51 19.66 -5.34
N THR A 136 -20.64 19.17 -4.80
CA THR A 136 -21.93 19.88 -4.87
C THR A 136 -21.91 21.24 -4.17
N LEU A 137 -20.91 21.52 -3.34
CA LEU A 137 -20.69 22.83 -2.71
C LEU A 137 -19.73 23.73 -3.51
N GLY A 138 -19.26 23.27 -4.67
CA GLY A 138 -18.21 23.89 -5.46
C GLY A 138 -16.85 23.23 -5.25
N GLN A 139 -15.80 23.91 -5.72
CA GLN A 139 -14.41 23.50 -5.53
C GLN A 139 -13.99 23.75 -4.07
N ILE A 140 -13.51 22.69 -3.40
CA ILE A 140 -13.07 22.74 -2.00
C ILE A 140 -11.81 21.90 -1.81
N ALA A 141 -10.92 22.32 -0.92
CA ALA A 141 -9.79 21.50 -0.52
C ALA A 141 -10.25 20.30 0.32
N VAL A 142 -9.60 19.14 0.15
CA VAL A 142 -9.91 17.93 0.94
C VAL A 142 -9.79 18.20 2.45
N GLU A 143 -8.82 19.03 2.87
CA GLU A 143 -8.65 19.45 4.27
C GLU A 143 -9.85 20.23 4.80
N ASP A 144 -10.30 21.24 4.05
CA ASP A 144 -11.45 22.06 4.45
C ASP A 144 -12.72 21.22 4.52
N LEU A 145 -12.89 20.29 3.58
CA LEU A 145 -13.99 19.34 3.61
C LEU A 145 -13.91 18.40 4.83
N PHE A 146 -12.72 17.90 5.17
CA PHE A 146 -12.51 17.09 6.37
C PHE A 146 -12.81 17.89 7.64
N HIS A 147 -12.41 19.15 7.71
CA HIS A 147 -12.64 20.01 8.88
C HIS A 147 -14.10 20.41 9.04
N SER A 148 -14.80 20.71 7.95
CA SER A 148 -16.21 21.11 7.94
C SER A 148 -17.20 19.94 8.09
N ALA A 149 -16.76 18.70 7.85
CA ALA A 149 -17.60 17.52 7.97
C ALA A 149 -18.18 17.34 9.40
N PRO A 150 -19.51 17.11 9.52
CA PRO A 150 -20.21 17.04 10.80
C PRO A 150 -19.94 15.76 11.59
N ILE A 151 -19.67 14.64 10.89
CA ILE A 151 -19.46 13.33 11.52
C ILE A 151 -17.97 13.00 11.45
N LYS A 152 -17.36 12.68 12.59
CA LYS A 152 -15.94 12.30 12.69
C LYS A 152 -15.76 11.13 13.63
N TRP A 153 -14.83 10.24 13.28
CA TRP A 153 -14.41 9.14 14.15
C TRP A 153 -12.93 8.82 13.95
N GLN A 154 -12.39 7.99 14.83
CA GLN A 154 -10.99 7.59 14.81
C GLN A 154 -10.91 6.06 14.92
N ASP A 155 -10.01 5.46 14.12
CA ASP A 155 -9.65 4.05 14.21
C ASP A 155 -8.12 3.92 14.22
N GLY A 156 -7.55 3.64 15.39
CA GLY A 156 -6.11 3.64 15.61
C GLY A 156 -5.46 5.00 15.35
N GLU A 157 -4.51 5.05 14.41
CA GLU A 157 -3.79 6.27 13.99
C GLU A 157 -4.48 7.03 12.85
N LYS A 158 -5.62 6.53 12.36
CA LYS A 158 -6.38 7.12 11.26
C LYS A 158 -7.59 7.88 11.78
N GLU A 159 -7.82 9.06 11.22
CA GLU A 159 -8.98 9.90 11.52
C GLU A 159 -9.88 9.95 10.29
N TYR A 160 -11.18 9.89 10.52
CA TYR A 160 -12.20 9.78 9.49
C TYR A 160 -13.24 10.88 9.68
N ALA A 161 -13.81 11.36 8.59
CA ALA A 161 -14.86 12.35 8.56
C ALA A 161 -15.83 12.09 7.41
N VAL A 162 -17.10 12.41 7.58
CA VAL A 162 -18.09 12.36 6.49
C VAL A 162 -19.07 13.52 6.60
N ASP A 163 -19.38 14.12 5.45
CA ASP A 163 -20.51 15.01 5.28
C ASP A 163 -21.48 14.38 4.29
N GLU A 164 -22.57 13.82 4.83
CA GLU A 164 -23.60 13.13 4.05
C GLU A 164 -24.34 14.07 3.07
N ARG A 165 -24.13 15.38 3.16
CA ARG A 165 -24.73 16.38 2.25
C ARG A 165 -23.86 16.64 1.03
N VAL A 166 -22.61 16.18 1.03
CA VAL A 166 -21.64 16.48 -0.01
C VAL A 166 -21.51 15.29 -0.96
N GLN A 167 -21.66 15.58 -2.25
CA GLN A 167 -21.33 14.66 -3.31
C GLN A 167 -20.12 15.19 -4.07
N VAL A 168 -19.27 14.29 -4.56
CA VAL A 168 -18.03 14.61 -5.27
C VAL A 168 -18.19 14.21 -6.74
N ALA A 169 -17.67 15.04 -7.63
CA ALA A 169 -17.64 14.73 -9.05
C ALA A 169 -16.80 13.47 -9.29
N THR A 170 -17.39 12.50 -9.96
CA THR A 170 -16.75 11.26 -10.40
C THR A 170 -17.10 11.03 -11.86
N PHE A 171 -16.23 10.28 -12.54
CA PHE A 171 -16.42 9.93 -13.94
C PHE A 171 -17.01 8.52 -14.04
N ASP A 172 -18.13 8.38 -14.77
CA ASP A 172 -18.70 7.08 -15.10
C ASP A 172 -18.08 6.56 -16.41
N PRO A 173 -17.25 5.50 -16.37
CA PRO A 173 -16.57 5.01 -17.56
C PRO A 173 -17.47 4.27 -18.54
N ASP A 174 -18.64 3.78 -18.12
CA ASP A 174 -19.56 3.04 -18.99
C ASP A 174 -20.40 4.00 -19.84
N ASP A 175 -20.82 5.12 -19.24
CA ASP A 175 -21.63 6.14 -19.90
C ASP A 175 -20.83 7.35 -20.41
N ASN A 176 -19.54 7.44 -20.05
CA ASN A 176 -18.62 8.53 -20.38
C ASN A 176 -19.20 9.91 -19.99
N ILE A 177 -19.74 9.99 -18.78
CA ILE A 177 -20.35 11.19 -18.20
C ILE A 177 -19.78 11.49 -16.81
N ASP A 178 -19.68 12.78 -16.48
CA ASP A 178 -19.40 13.23 -15.13
C ASP A 178 -20.70 13.17 -14.31
N LYS A 179 -20.63 12.58 -13.12
CA LYS A 179 -21.73 12.51 -12.17
C LYS A 179 -21.26 12.86 -10.77
N PHE A 180 -22.15 13.43 -9.96
CA PHE A 180 -21.88 13.67 -8.54
C PHE A 180 -22.35 12.47 -7.74
N GLU A 181 -21.43 11.82 -7.03
CA GLU A 181 -21.71 10.67 -6.19
C GLU A 181 -21.39 10.93 -4.72
N GLN A 182 -22.09 10.23 -3.84
CA GLN A 182 -21.90 10.39 -2.41
C GLN A 182 -20.62 9.69 -1.95
N ILE A 183 -19.83 10.38 -1.14
CA ILE A 183 -18.63 9.79 -0.55
C ILE A 183 -18.98 9.04 0.75
N ASN A 184 -18.36 7.88 0.95
CA ASN A 184 -18.51 7.12 2.19
C ASN A 184 -17.86 7.84 3.37
N TYR A 185 -16.66 8.37 3.16
CA TYR A 185 -15.89 9.14 4.12
C TYR A 185 -14.62 9.72 3.49
N ILE A 186 -14.04 10.66 4.20
CA ILE A 186 -12.72 11.24 4.00
C ILE A 186 -11.89 10.73 5.17
N TYR A 187 -10.68 10.23 4.92
CA TYR A 187 -9.80 9.83 6.01
C TYR A 187 -8.43 10.48 5.86
N ARG A 188 -7.80 10.76 6.99
CA ARG A 188 -6.42 11.23 7.07
C ARG A 188 -5.62 10.37 8.03
N HIS A 189 -4.33 10.27 7.77
CA HIS A 189 -3.38 9.60 8.64
C HIS A 189 -2.09 10.41 8.62
N ARG A 190 -1.34 10.38 9.72
CA ARG A 190 -0.06 11.10 9.78
C ARG A 190 0.96 10.38 8.91
N VAL A 191 1.62 11.14 8.06
CA VAL A 191 2.67 10.64 7.17
C VAL A 191 3.98 11.32 7.56
N ASN A 192 5.02 10.53 7.84
CA ASN A 192 6.40 10.99 8.00
C ASN A 192 7.14 10.81 6.67
N LYS A 193 6.66 11.48 5.61
CA LYS A 193 7.28 11.48 4.29
C LYS A 193 7.48 12.92 3.84
N GLU A 194 8.55 13.18 3.09
CA GLU A 194 8.77 14.51 2.51
C GLU A 194 7.72 14.77 1.42
N ALA A 195 7.15 15.97 1.45
CA ALA A 195 6.20 16.46 0.46
C ALA A 195 6.90 17.46 -0.45
N TRP A 196 6.63 17.36 -1.74
CA TRP A 196 7.21 18.17 -2.79
C TRP A 196 6.12 19.06 -3.39
N ARG A 197 6.38 20.36 -3.43
CA ARG A 197 5.55 21.33 -4.14
C ARG A 197 6.15 21.55 -5.52
N ILE A 198 5.36 21.31 -6.55
CA ILE A 198 5.71 21.58 -7.94
C ILE A 198 4.81 22.72 -8.39
N THR A 199 5.42 23.77 -8.93
CA THR A 199 4.72 24.95 -9.46
C THR A 199 5.11 25.10 -10.92
N ASP A 200 4.13 25.20 -11.81
CA ASP A 200 4.38 25.44 -13.24
C ASP A 200 4.58 26.94 -13.54
N GLU A 201 4.89 27.27 -14.80
CA GLU A 201 5.08 28.66 -15.23
C GLU A 201 3.79 29.50 -15.20
N ASP A 202 2.63 28.84 -15.30
CA ASP A 202 1.30 29.46 -15.28
C ASP A 202 0.80 29.72 -13.84
N GLY A 203 1.53 29.25 -12.83
CA GLY A 203 1.23 29.42 -11.41
C GLY A 203 0.32 28.34 -10.82
N ASN A 204 0.07 27.25 -11.55
CA ASN A 204 -0.61 26.08 -11.00
C ASN A 204 0.33 25.34 -10.05
N GLU A 205 -0.19 24.93 -8.90
CA GLU A 205 0.57 24.20 -7.89
C GLU A 205 0.00 22.81 -7.66
N ILE A 206 0.88 21.81 -7.64
CA ILE A 206 0.55 20.46 -7.15
C ILE A 206 1.50 20.07 -6.03
N ILE A 207 0.95 19.51 -4.95
CA ILE A 207 1.72 19.02 -3.81
C ILE A 207 1.56 17.50 -3.76
N ILE A 208 2.67 16.78 -3.84
CA ILE A 208 2.70 15.31 -3.81
C ILE A 208 3.76 14.79 -2.84
N THR A 209 3.59 13.58 -2.32
CA THR A 209 4.64 12.93 -1.52
C THR A 209 5.66 12.23 -2.41
N GLU A 210 6.89 12.04 -1.90
CA GLU A 210 8.03 11.46 -2.63
C GLU A 210 7.73 10.12 -3.36
N ASP A 211 6.81 9.32 -2.84
CA ASP A 211 6.43 8.02 -3.40
C ASP A 211 5.37 8.08 -4.51
N HIS A 212 4.78 9.25 -4.79
CA HIS A 212 3.85 9.42 -5.91
C HIS A 212 4.59 9.88 -7.16
N SER A 213 4.05 9.52 -8.32
CA SER A 213 4.60 9.90 -9.61
C SER A 213 3.71 10.96 -10.26
N VAL A 214 4.32 11.94 -10.91
CA VAL A 214 3.64 12.93 -11.76
C VAL A 214 3.84 12.53 -13.21
N MET A 215 2.80 12.76 -14.02
CA MET A 215 2.87 12.56 -15.47
C MET A 215 3.45 13.83 -16.10
N ILE A 216 4.57 13.68 -16.80
CA ILE A 216 5.20 14.75 -17.57
C ILE A 216 5.32 14.35 -19.03
N GLU A 217 5.44 15.33 -19.92
CA GLU A 217 5.90 15.13 -21.29
C GLU A 217 7.35 15.60 -21.40
N ARG A 218 8.23 14.67 -21.81
CA ARG A 218 9.65 14.96 -22.07
C ARG A 218 10.04 14.38 -23.43
N ASN A 219 10.56 15.22 -24.32
CA ASN A 219 10.93 14.83 -25.69
C ASN A 219 9.77 14.20 -26.50
N GLY A 220 8.53 14.62 -26.28
CA GLY A 220 7.35 14.11 -26.99
C GLY A 220 6.83 12.75 -26.48
N GLU A 221 7.37 12.24 -25.36
CA GLU A 221 6.86 11.05 -24.69
C GLU A 221 6.28 11.39 -23.32
N ILE A 222 5.11 10.81 -23.02
CA ILE A 222 4.47 10.92 -21.71
C ILE A 222 5.08 9.88 -20.78
N ILE A 223 5.73 10.32 -19.70
CA ILE A 223 6.40 9.46 -18.72
C ILE A 223 5.97 9.81 -17.29
N ALA A 224 5.94 8.81 -16.41
CA ALA A 224 5.68 8.98 -14.99
C ALA A 224 7.01 9.13 -14.24
N VAL A 225 7.23 10.27 -13.57
CA VAL A 225 8.48 10.56 -12.84
C VAL A 225 8.20 10.85 -11.37
N LYS A 226 9.19 10.63 -10.50
CA LYS A 226 9.12 11.11 -9.11
C LYS A 226 9.33 12.62 -9.05
N PRO A 227 8.81 13.32 -8.03
CA PRO A 227 9.02 14.76 -7.90
C PRO A 227 10.51 15.16 -7.85
N THR A 228 11.37 14.27 -7.37
CA THR A 228 12.85 14.44 -7.34
C THR A 228 13.53 14.34 -8.71
N GLU A 229 12.82 13.85 -9.73
CA GLU A 229 13.34 13.57 -11.08
C GLU A 229 12.80 14.55 -12.13
N ILE A 230 11.99 15.53 -11.70
CA ILE A 230 11.45 16.61 -12.53
C ILE A 230 12.56 17.64 -12.82
N LEU A 231 12.64 18.05 -14.07
CA LEU A 231 13.54 19.09 -14.59
C LEU A 231 12.74 20.36 -14.91
N GLU A 232 13.41 21.50 -14.97
CA GLU A 232 12.75 22.80 -15.28
C GLU A 232 12.08 22.83 -16.66
N ASP A 233 12.56 22.01 -17.61
CA ASP A 233 12.06 21.92 -18.98
C ASP A 233 10.97 20.86 -19.18
N ASP A 234 10.54 20.18 -18.11
CA ASP A 234 9.46 19.21 -18.18
C ASP A 234 8.09 19.87 -18.29
N LEU A 235 7.27 19.38 -19.22
CA LEU A 235 5.88 19.81 -19.35
C LEU A 235 4.99 18.96 -18.45
N LEU A 236 4.31 19.60 -17.49
CA LEU A 236 3.33 18.93 -16.63
C LEU A 236 2.02 18.71 -17.39
N ILE A 237 1.47 17.49 -17.29
CA ILE A 237 0.18 17.19 -17.92
C ILE A 237 -0.95 17.61 -16.99
N GLY A 238 -1.57 18.76 -17.29
CA GLY A 238 -2.79 19.25 -16.65
C GLY A 238 -4.04 18.85 -17.41
N VAL A 239 -5.18 18.78 -16.71
CA VAL A 239 -6.50 18.71 -17.33
C VAL A 239 -7.00 20.14 -17.48
N ASN A 240 -7.19 20.62 -18.71
CA ASN A 240 -7.78 21.94 -18.93
C ASN A 240 -9.29 21.87 -18.64
N ASP A 241 -9.77 22.74 -17.77
CA ASP A 241 -11.18 23.08 -17.71
C ASP A 241 -11.56 23.75 -19.04
N ALA A 242 -12.50 23.14 -19.77
CA ALA A 242 -13.13 23.73 -20.95
C ALA A 242 -14.23 24.72 -20.55
#